data_AF-A0A830E0T1-F1
#
_entry.id   AF-A0A830E0T1-F1
#
_cell.length_a   1.000
_cell.length_b   1.000
_cell.length_c   1.000
_cell.angle_alpha   90.00
_cell.angle_beta   90.00
_cell.angle_gamma   90.00
#
_symmetry.space_group_name_H-M   'P 1'
#
loop_
_entity.id
_entity.type
_entity.pdbx_description
1 polymer ?
#
loop_
_entity_poly.entity_id
_entity_poly.type
_entity_poly.pdbx_seq_one_letter_code
_entity_poly.pdbx_strand_id
1 'polypeptide(L)'
;MSDGGRPDADSNSDTDADEVDWEMAPDSDADFPADPERVAFLREIADDIYGESSESRQVSAILYRVSDLYDPDGDTSPEEIYLNVRHIMDIKAQGGIDR
;
A
#
# COMPACT_ATOMS: atom_id res chain seq x y z
N MET A 1 -10.51 17.60 -48.38
CA MET A 1 -11.37 17.17 -47.25
C MET A 1 -10.69 15.91 -46.73
N SER A 2 -9.85 15.98 -45.69
CA SER A 2 -10.23 16.11 -44.25
C SER A 2 -11.09 14.92 -43.86
N ASP A 3 -10.86 14.14 -42.82
CA ASP A 3 -10.05 14.20 -41.59
C ASP A 3 -10.21 12.75 -41.02
N GLY A 4 -9.24 12.07 -40.41
CA GLY A 4 -8.75 12.36 -39.06
C GLY A 4 -9.57 11.64 -37.98
N GLY A 5 -8.91 10.83 -37.14
CA GLY A 5 -9.34 10.44 -35.78
C GLY A 5 -9.99 9.06 -35.65
N ARG A 6 -9.30 8.00 -35.18
CA ARG A 6 -8.94 7.65 -33.76
C ARG A 6 -10.14 7.19 -32.92
N PRO A 7 -9.96 6.44 -31.82
CA PRO A 7 -8.94 5.44 -31.48
C PRO A 7 -9.51 4.19 -30.78
N ASP A 8 -8.58 3.32 -30.43
CA ASP A 8 -8.64 2.11 -29.60
C ASP A 8 -9.28 2.28 -28.20
N ALA A 9 -9.41 1.13 -27.54
CA ALA A 9 -9.43 0.91 -26.09
C ALA A 9 -10.82 0.82 -25.42
N ASP A 10 -11.52 -0.30 -25.66
CA ASP A 10 -12.11 -1.05 -24.55
C ASP A 10 -11.07 -2.08 -24.07
N SER A 11 -10.01 -1.58 -23.44
CA SER A 11 -9.22 -2.44 -22.55
C SER A 11 -9.72 -2.09 -21.16
N ASN A 12 -10.65 -2.91 -20.67
CA ASN A 12 -10.96 -2.98 -19.26
C ASN A 12 -9.63 -3.08 -18.52
N SER A 13 -9.19 -1.98 -17.91
CA SER A 13 -8.13 -2.02 -16.91
C SER A 13 -8.75 -2.53 -15.62
N ASP A 14 -9.20 -3.79 -15.65
CA ASP A 14 -9.00 -4.65 -14.50
C ASP A 14 -7.49 -4.72 -14.38
N THR A 15 -6.93 -3.93 -13.48
CA THR A 15 -5.50 -3.95 -13.16
C THR A 15 -5.15 -5.40 -12.86
N ASP A 16 -4.53 -6.07 -13.83
CA ASP A 16 -4.07 -7.45 -13.71
C ASP A 16 -3.20 -7.52 -12.46
N ALA A 17 -3.72 -8.17 -11.42
CA ALA A 17 -2.94 -8.54 -10.26
C ALA A 17 -1.71 -9.40 -10.66
N ASP A 18 -1.72 -9.98 -11.86
CA ASP A 18 -0.61 -10.74 -12.44
C ASP A 18 0.56 -9.88 -12.95
N GLU A 19 0.43 -8.55 -13.06
CA GLU A 19 1.53 -7.66 -13.50
C GLU A 19 2.28 -7.00 -12.33
N VAL A 20 1.90 -7.34 -11.10
CA VAL A 20 2.69 -6.95 -9.92
C VAL A 20 3.87 -7.90 -9.86
N ASP A 21 5.08 -7.38 -10.07
CA ASP A 21 6.32 -8.16 -9.97
C ASP A 21 6.52 -8.66 -8.52
N TRP A 22 5.91 -9.82 -8.24
CA TRP A 22 5.95 -10.56 -6.98
C TRP A 22 7.38 -10.97 -6.61
N GLU A 23 8.31 -11.02 -7.57
CA GLU A 23 9.72 -11.40 -7.38
C GLU A 23 10.53 -10.36 -6.59
N MET A 24 10.00 -9.13 -6.41
CA MET A 24 10.67 -8.03 -5.71
C MET A 24 10.16 -7.79 -4.28
N ALA A 25 9.02 -8.38 -3.90
CA ALA A 25 8.63 -8.41 -2.50
C ALA A 25 9.49 -9.50 -1.84
N PRO A 26 10.33 -9.17 -0.85
CA PRO A 26 11.08 -10.21 -0.17
C PRO A 26 10.08 -11.17 0.47
N ASP A 27 10.13 -12.46 0.09
CA ASP A 27 9.58 -13.55 0.90
C ASP A 27 10.19 -13.40 2.29
N SER A 28 9.45 -12.75 3.18
CA SER A 28 9.96 -12.46 4.50
C SER A 28 9.71 -13.71 5.33
N ASP A 29 10.71 -14.58 5.43
CA ASP A 29 10.79 -15.67 6.42
C ASP A 29 10.85 -15.11 7.88
N ALA A 30 10.39 -13.88 8.10
CA ALA A 30 10.38 -13.20 9.38
C ALA A 30 9.16 -13.66 10.18
N ASP A 31 9.42 -14.26 11.34
CA ASP A 31 8.39 -14.55 12.33
C ASP A 31 8.02 -13.28 13.11
N PHE A 32 6.72 -13.02 13.23
CA PHE A 32 6.16 -11.94 14.04
C PHE A 32 5.37 -12.54 15.21
N PRO A 33 6.05 -12.86 16.34
CA PRO A 33 5.35 -13.36 17.51
C PRO A 33 4.41 -12.29 18.07
N ALA A 34 3.26 -12.73 18.59
CA ALA A 34 2.29 -11.83 19.21
C ALA A 34 2.95 -10.98 20.31
N ASP A 35 2.85 -9.66 20.17
CA ASP A 35 3.51 -8.68 21.04
C ASP A 35 2.58 -7.47 21.25
N PRO A 36 1.65 -7.53 22.23
CA PRO A 36 0.67 -6.48 22.44
C PRO A 36 1.30 -5.15 22.89
N GLU A 37 2.49 -5.18 23.51
CA GLU A 37 3.21 -3.96 23.87
C GLU A 37 3.72 -3.25 22.61
N ARG A 38 4.26 -4.02 21.65
CA ARG A 38 4.69 -3.48 20.36
C ARG A 38 3.53 -2.99 19.51
N VAL A 39 2.39 -3.70 19.52
CA VAL A 39 1.15 -3.23 18.87
C VAL A 39 0.76 -1.86 19.42
N ALA A 40 0.63 -1.74 20.75
CA ALA A 40 0.24 -0.50 21.40
C ALA A 40 1.21 0.65 21.09
N PHE A 41 2.52 0.38 21.15
CA PHE A 41 3.55 1.39 20.87
C PHE A 41 3.54 1.88 19.42
N LEU A 42 3.38 0.97 18.45
CA LEU A 42 3.27 1.35 17.04
C LEU A 42 2.01 2.17 16.76
N ARG A 43 0.89 1.83 17.40
CA ARG A 43 -0.37 2.57 17.28
C ARG A 43 -0.30 3.95 17.94
N GLU A 44 0.37 4.07 19.09
CA GLU A 44 0.65 5.37 19.73
C GLU A 44 1.45 6.29 18.79
N ILE A 45 2.53 5.79 18.18
CA ILE A 45 3.32 6.56 17.21
C ILE A 45 2.48 6.91 15.97
N ALA A 46 1.64 5.98 15.50
CA ALA A 46 0.76 6.21 14.36
C ALA A 46 -0.22 7.37 14.64
N ASP A 47 -0.75 7.43 15.86
CA ASP A 47 -1.65 8.50 16.31
C ASP A 47 -0.90 9.85 16.41
N ASP A 48 0.33 9.85 16.96
CA ASP A 48 1.16 11.05 17.06
C ASP A 48 1.56 11.65 15.71
N ILE A 49 1.78 10.79 14.70
CA ILE A 49 2.12 11.21 13.34
C ILE A 49 0.89 11.69 12.56
N TYR A 50 -0.31 11.25 12.95
CA TYR A 50 -1.52 11.57 12.22
C TYR A 50 -1.76 13.10 12.15
N GLY A 51 -1.83 13.63 10.93
CA GLY A 51 -1.99 15.05 10.67
C GLY A 51 -2.84 15.35 9.45
N GLU A 52 -2.77 16.60 9.00
CA GLU A 52 -3.63 17.10 7.90
C GLU A 52 -3.08 16.82 6.50
N SER A 53 -1.79 16.47 6.38
CA SER A 53 -1.20 16.16 5.08
C SER A 53 -1.50 14.73 4.65
N SER A 54 -1.60 14.51 3.34
CA SER A 54 -1.79 13.17 2.77
C SER A 54 -0.67 12.20 3.18
N GLU A 55 0.54 12.73 3.33
CA GLU A 55 1.75 12.03 3.71
C GLU A 55 1.70 11.58 5.18
N SER A 56 1.28 12.47 6.08
CA SER A 56 1.14 12.13 7.51
C SER A 56 0.13 11.02 7.73
N ARG A 57 -1.02 11.09 7.05
CA ARG A 57 -2.07 10.06 7.10
C ARG A 57 -1.59 8.74 6.49
N GLN A 58 -0.82 8.79 5.42
CA GLN A 58 -0.22 7.60 4.82
C GLN A 58 0.77 6.92 5.77
N VAL A 59 1.69 7.66 6.40
CA VAL A 59 2.66 7.09 7.34
C VAL A 59 1.95 6.48 8.55
N SER A 60 0.95 7.17 9.10
CA SER A 60 0.09 6.65 10.17
C SER A 60 -0.58 5.32 9.76
N ALA A 61 -1.20 5.26 8.59
CA ALA A 61 -1.84 4.05 8.08
C ALA A 61 -0.86 2.87 7.90
N ILE A 62 0.37 3.13 7.42
CA ILE A 62 1.42 2.10 7.31
C ILE A 62 1.78 1.56 8.69
N LEU A 63 1.96 2.44 9.69
CA LEU A 63 2.29 2.01 11.06
C LEU A 63 1.18 1.15 11.69
N TYR A 64 -0.09 1.51 11.45
CA TYR A 64 -1.22 0.67 11.86
C TYR A 64 -1.13 -0.73 11.23
N ARG A 65 -0.89 -0.82 9.91
CA ARG A 65 -0.77 -2.11 9.24
C ARG A 65 0.45 -2.92 9.70
N VAL A 66 1.57 -2.26 9.97
CA VAL A 66 2.75 -2.91 10.57
C VAL A 66 2.46 -3.40 11.99
N SER A 67 1.62 -2.67 12.75
CA SER A 67 1.22 -3.11 14.10
C SER A 67 0.44 -4.43 14.06
N ASP A 68 -0.38 -4.64 13.03
CA ASP A 68 -1.20 -5.84 12.89
C ASP A 68 -0.37 -7.11 12.66
N LEU A 69 0.91 -6.99 12.22
CA LEU A 69 1.83 -8.13 12.17
C LEU A 69 2.09 -8.76 13.55
N TYR A 70 1.97 -7.96 14.61
CA TYR A 70 2.19 -8.40 15.99
C TYR A 70 0.88 -8.66 16.75
N ASP A 71 -0.27 -8.43 16.11
CA ASP A 71 -1.59 -8.66 16.66
C ASP A 71 -2.02 -10.11 16.33
N PRO A 72 -2.32 -10.97 17.33
CA PRO A 72 -2.75 -12.35 17.05
C PRO A 72 -4.06 -12.42 16.25
N ASP A 73 -4.87 -11.36 16.28
CA ASP A 73 -6.10 -11.24 15.49
C ASP A 73 -5.89 -10.41 14.20
N GLY A 74 -4.65 -9.96 13.94
CA GLY A 74 -4.27 -9.19 12.77
C GLY A 74 -4.25 -10.05 11.51
N ASP A 75 -4.85 -9.53 10.43
CA ASP A 75 -4.89 -10.18 9.12
C ASP A 75 -4.07 -9.36 8.12
N THR A 76 -2.75 -9.45 8.24
CA THR A 76 -1.85 -8.86 7.24
C THR A 76 -0.50 -9.55 7.14
N SER A 77 0.20 -9.32 6.03
CA SER A 77 1.57 -9.79 5.81
C SER A 77 2.54 -8.66 5.44
N PRO A 78 3.87 -8.86 5.63
CA PRO A 78 4.88 -7.90 5.16
C PRO A 78 4.78 -7.62 3.66
N GLU A 79 4.48 -8.65 2.86
CA GLU A 79 4.30 -8.55 1.42
C GLU A 79 3.13 -7.63 1.07
N GLU A 80 1.96 -7.83 1.69
CA GLU A 80 0.80 -6.97 1.45
C GLU A 80 1.08 -5.50 1.81
N ILE A 81 1.80 -5.26 2.92
CA ILE A 81 2.21 -3.91 3.32
C ILE A 81 3.10 -3.30 2.24
N TYR A 82 4.09 -4.05 1.76
CA TYR A 82 5.00 -3.58 0.71
C TYR A 82 4.26 -3.24 -0.59
N LEU A 83 3.37 -4.12 -1.04
CA LEU A 83 2.59 -3.92 -2.26
C LEU A 83 1.66 -2.73 -2.16
N ASN A 84 1.01 -2.53 -1.00
CA ASN A 84 0.18 -1.36 -0.76
C ASN A 84 0.99 -0.05 -0.88
N VAL A 85 2.18 -0.01 -0.27
CA VAL A 85 3.06 1.17 -0.33
C VAL A 85 3.56 1.41 -1.75
N ARG A 86 4.04 0.37 -2.44
CA ARG A 86 4.53 0.44 -3.83
C ARG A 86 3.45 0.99 -4.75
N HIS A 87 2.25 0.43 -4.68
CA HIS A 87 1.10 0.87 -5.47
C HIS A 87 0.79 2.36 -5.28
N ILE A 88 0.82 2.86 -4.04
CA ILE A 88 0.57 4.29 -3.77
C ILE A 88 1.69 5.17 -4.36
N MET A 89 2.95 4.72 -4.28
CA MET A 89 4.08 5.45 -4.88
C MET A 89 3.97 5.49 -6.41
N ASP A 90 3.55 4.40 -7.04
CA ASP A 90 3.36 4.31 -8.48
C ASP A 90 2.24 5.25 -8.96
N ILE A 91 1.10 5.28 -8.25
CA ILE A 91 0.00 6.23 -8.52
C ILE A 91 0.48 7.68 -8.37
N LYS A 92 1.23 7.99 -7.30
CA LYS A 92 1.77 9.33 -7.07
C LYS A 92 2.74 9.74 -8.19
N ALA A 93 3.59 8.82 -8.65
CA ALA A 93 4.52 9.05 -9.76
C ALA A 93 3.79 9.32 -11.09
N GLN A 94 2.61 8.74 -11.28
CA GLN A 94 1.77 8.92 -12.47
C GLN A 94 0.87 10.17 -12.42
N GLY A 95 0.90 10.94 -11.32
CA GLY A 95 0.17 12.20 -11.18
C GLY A 95 -1.13 12.13 -10.37
N GLY A 96 -1.38 11.03 -9.64
CA GLY A 96 -2.57 10.84 -8.81
C GLY A 96 -3.74 10.15 -9.54
N ILE A 97 -4.82 9.88 -8.82
CA ILE A 97 -6.03 9.19 -9.34
C ILE A 97 -6.90 10.12 -10.20
N ASP A 98 -6.77 11.44 -10.06
CA ASP A 98 -7.64 12.45 -10.68
C ASP A 98 -7.19 12.89 -12.09
N ARG A 99 -6.62 11.98 -12.88
CA ARG A 99 -6.22 12.26 -14.26
C ARG A 99 -7.24 11.76 -15.27
#